data_AF-A0A144TFM1-F1
#
_entry.id   AF-A0A144TFM1-F1
#
_cell.length_a   1.000
_cell.length_b   1.000
_cell.length_c   1.000
_cell.angle_alpha   90.00
_cell.angle_beta   90.00
_cell.angle_gamma   90.00
#
_symmetry.space_group_name_H-M   'P 1'
#
loop_
_entity.id
_entity.type
_entity.pdbx_description
1 polymer ?
#
loop_
_entity_poly.entity_id
_entity_poly.type
_entity_poly.pdbx_seq_one_letter_code
_entity_poly.pdbx_strand_id
1 'polypeptide(L)'
;MKVYKNSDDHAAYLKARSDSARNGQSFEWAGHRWAYEVTSFDDAGDYDLLYRFDDKPYPEEVSVNTDDMTIRDYFAAKAMQGIISSECNYGAFSDLASDAYSIADAMLRAREES
;
A
#
# COMPACT_ATOMS: atom_id res chain seq x y z
N MET A 1 -6.75 14.61 -8.41
CA MET A 1 -7.58 15.62 -9.12
C MET A 1 -9.05 15.32 -8.85
N LYS A 2 -9.85 16.33 -8.52
CA LYS A 2 -11.32 16.19 -8.43
C LYS A 2 -11.93 16.53 -9.80
N VAL A 3 -12.82 15.68 -10.29
CA VAL A 3 -13.62 15.96 -11.49
C VAL A 3 -15.08 16.03 -11.09
N TYR A 4 -15.64 17.24 -11.07
CA TYR A 4 -17.01 17.47 -10.65
C TYR A 4 -18.02 17.05 -11.73
N LYS A 5 -19.13 16.44 -11.34
CA LYS A 5 -20.16 15.97 -12.28
C LYS A 5 -20.86 17.09 -13.06
N ASN A 6 -20.85 18.29 -12.49
CA ASN A 6 -21.41 19.51 -13.09
C ASN A 6 -20.39 20.31 -13.93
N SER A 7 -19.14 19.84 -14.04
CA SER A 7 -18.12 20.51 -14.84
C SER A 7 -18.27 20.18 -16.33
N ASP A 8 -17.89 21.14 -17.19
CA ASP A 8 -17.91 20.97 -18.65
C ASP A 8 -17.02 19.79 -19.12
N ASP A 9 -15.97 19.51 -18.36
CA ASP A 9 -15.00 18.46 -18.68
C ASP A 9 -15.45 17.05 -18.27
N HIS A 10 -16.54 16.93 -17.47
CA HIS A 10 -16.99 15.66 -16.93
C HIS A 10 -17.36 14.65 -18.02
N ALA A 11 -17.96 15.11 -19.13
CA ALA A 11 -18.32 14.24 -20.25
C ALA A 11 -17.08 13.67 -20.95
N ALA A 12 -16.03 14.48 -21.12
CA ALA A 12 -14.77 14.05 -21.72
C ALA A 12 -14.02 13.06 -20.80
N TYR A 13 -14.01 13.34 -19.50
CA TYR A 13 -13.48 12.44 -18.47
C TYR A 13 -14.20 11.08 -18.48
N LEU A 14 -15.54 11.07 -18.45
CA LEU A 14 -16.33 9.84 -18.43
C LEU A 14 -16.06 8.96 -19.64
N LYS A 15 -15.95 9.57 -20.83
CA LYS A 15 -15.58 8.87 -22.06
C LYS A 15 -14.19 8.24 -21.96
N ALA A 16 -13.20 8.98 -21.44
CA ALA A 16 -11.85 8.46 -21.27
C ALA A 16 -11.77 7.31 -20.25
N ARG A 17 -12.53 7.41 -19.15
CA ARG A 17 -12.58 6.39 -18.09
C ARG A 17 -13.31 5.11 -18.50
N SER A 18 -14.34 5.23 -19.36
CA SER A 18 -15.20 4.11 -19.77
C SER A 18 -14.72 3.39 -21.04
N ASP A 19 -13.64 3.86 -21.66
CA ASP A 19 -13.08 3.24 -22.86
C ASP A 19 -12.52 1.85 -22.54
N SER A 20 -13.32 0.83 -22.86
CA SER A 20 -13.08 -0.58 -22.61
C SER A 20 -11.99 -1.19 -23.49
N ALA A 21 -11.46 -0.45 -24.48
CA ALA A 21 -10.27 -0.87 -25.22
C ALA A 21 -9.02 -0.95 -24.33
N ARG A 22 -9.07 -0.39 -23.12
CA ARG A 22 -7.98 -0.36 -22.15
C ARG A 22 -8.40 -1.16 -20.91
N ASN A 23 -8.09 -2.46 -20.90
CA ASN A 23 -8.37 -3.43 -19.82
C ASN A 23 -7.64 -3.15 -18.47
N GLY A 24 -7.37 -1.89 -18.12
CA GLY A 24 -6.58 -1.51 -16.94
C GLY A 24 -7.35 -0.66 -15.94
N GLN A 25 -6.84 -0.59 -14.71
CA GLN A 25 -7.33 0.29 -13.64
C GLN A 25 -7.03 1.79 -13.91
N SER A 26 -6.49 2.14 -15.08
CA SER A 26 -5.99 3.47 -15.43
C SER A 26 -6.37 3.90 -16.85
N PHE A 27 -6.54 5.19 -17.08
CA PHE A 27 -6.89 5.79 -18.37
C PHE A 27 -6.08 7.08 -18.62
N GLU A 28 -5.91 7.47 -19.88
CA GLU A 28 -5.25 8.74 -20.23
C GLU A 28 -6.29 9.83 -20.39
N TRP A 29 -6.06 10.97 -19.76
CA TRP A 29 -6.91 12.14 -19.89
C TRP A 29 -6.11 13.40 -19.58
N ALA A 30 -6.32 14.46 -20.37
CA ALA A 30 -5.59 15.72 -20.28
C ALA A 30 -4.04 15.56 -20.29
N GLY A 31 -3.53 14.61 -21.08
CA GLY A 31 -2.08 14.38 -21.23
C GLY A 31 -1.42 13.59 -20.08
N HIS A 32 -2.20 13.10 -19.12
CA HIS A 32 -1.69 12.32 -17.99
C HIS A 32 -2.41 10.98 -17.83
N ARG A 33 -1.75 10.02 -17.19
CA ARG A 33 -2.37 8.73 -16.83
C ARG A 33 -2.99 8.80 -15.44
N TRP A 34 -4.31 8.69 -15.39
CA TRP A 34 -5.13 8.76 -14.19
C TRP A 34 -5.70 7.40 -13.82
N ALA A 35 -6.06 7.23 -12.56
CA ALA A 35 -6.94 6.17 -12.09
C ALA A 35 -8.00 6.73 -11.16
N TYR A 36 -9.16 6.08 -11.17
CA TYR A 36 -10.26 6.40 -10.26
C TYR A 36 -9.94 5.89 -8.86
N GLU A 37 -10.22 6.72 -7.86
CA GLU A 37 -10.09 6.37 -6.45
C GLU A 37 -11.47 6.22 -5.81
N VAL A 38 -12.25 7.31 -5.80
CA VAL A 38 -13.53 7.38 -5.07
C VAL A 38 -14.46 8.46 -5.62
N THR A 39 -15.76 8.22 -5.61
CA THR A 39 -16.80 9.24 -5.80
C THR A 39 -17.18 9.83 -4.45
N SER A 40 -17.18 11.15 -4.33
CA SER A 40 -17.51 11.87 -3.10
C SER A 40 -18.27 13.16 -3.43
N PHE A 41 -18.61 13.95 -2.41
CA PHE A 41 -19.33 15.21 -2.56
C PHE A 41 -18.78 16.26 -1.58
N ASP A 42 -18.78 17.52 -2.00
CA ASP A 42 -18.49 18.68 -1.16
C ASP A 42 -19.46 19.83 -1.50
N ASP A 43 -19.21 21.04 -0.97
CA ASP A 43 -20.06 22.22 -1.18
C ASP A 43 -20.20 22.63 -2.66
N ALA A 44 -19.28 22.21 -3.53
CA ALA A 44 -19.33 22.46 -4.98
C ALA A 44 -20.08 21.35 -5.75
N GLY A 45 -20.44 20.26 -5.08
CA GLY A 45 -21.25 19.16 -5.60
C GLY A 45 -20.51 17.81 -5.64
N ASP A 46 -21.11 16.86 -6.34
CA ASP A 46 -20.55 15.53 -6.55
C ASP A 46 -19.29 15.58 -7.43
N TYR A 47 -18.27 14.82 -7.06
CA TYR A 47 -17.05 14.66 -7.85
C TYR A 47 -16.48 13.24 -7.79
N ASP A 48 -15.69 12.91 -8.81
CA ASP A 48 -14.80 11.75 -8.80
C ASP A 48 -13.38 12.19 -8.46
N LEU A 49 -12.76 11.54 -7.48
CA LEU A 49 -11.37 11.72 -7.12
C LEU A 49 -10.50 10.78 -7.95
N LEU A 50 -9.52 11.38 -8.62
CA LEU A 50 -8.53 10.71 -9.44
C LEU A 50 -7.14 10.85 -8.83
N TYR A 51 -6.34 9.78 -8.88
CA TYR A 51 -4.92 9.83 -8.58
C TYR A 51 -4.09 9.69 -9.86
N ARG A 52 -2.93 10.35 -9.90
CA ARG A 52 -1.97 10.26 -11.01
C ARG A 52 -0.93 9.20 -10.67
N PHE A 53 -0.62 8.30 -11.61
CA PHE A 53 0.46 7.33 -11.41
C PHE A 53 1.82 7.99 -11.28
N ASP A 54 2.04 9.13 -11.93
CA ASP A 54 3.32 9.82 -11.90
C ASP A 54 3.49 10.75 -10.68
N ASP A 55 2.51 10.85 -9.77
CA ASP A 55 2.58 11.73 -8.58
C ASP A 55 2.93 11.02 -7.27
N LYS A 56 2.87 9.69 -7.21
CA LYS A 56 3.22 8.93 -6.00
C LYS A 56 3.88 7.61 -6.35
N PRO A 57 4.92 7.18 -5.60
CA PRO A 57 5.28 5.77 -5.62
C PRO A 57 4.04 4.99 -5.16
N TYR A 58 3.79 3.84 -5.80
CA TYR A 58 2.72 2.92 -5.44
C TYR A 58 2.60 2.82 -3.91
N PRO A 59 1.40 2.81 -3.30
CA PRO A 59 1.25 2.57 -1.86
C PRO A 59 1.72 1.17 -1.42
N GLU A 60 2.14 0.30 -2.34
CA GLU A 60 2.87 -0.93 -2.02
C GLU A 60 4.38 -0.71 -1.78
N GLU A 61 4.89 0.47 -2.13
CA GLU A 61 6.25 0.96 -1.89
C GLU A 61 6.21 2.18 -0.96
N VAL A 62 5.33 2.18 0.04
CA VAL A 62 5.73 2.86 1.29
C VAL A 62 6.91 2.05 1.77
N SER A 63 8.12 2.47 1.38
CA SER A 63 9.32 2.10 2.09
C SER A 63 9.01 2.45 3.53
N VAL A 64 8.65 1.44 4.32
CA VAL A 64 8.79 1.53 5.77
C VAL A 64 10.20 2.04 5.93
N ASN A 65 10.36 3.29 6.36
CA ASN A 65 11.68 3.85 6.58
C ASN A 65 12.33 2.88 7.58
N THR A 66 13.19 2.01 7.09
CA THR A 66 13.91 1.04 7.92
C THR A 66 14.79 1.77 8.91
N ASP A 67 14.97 3.09 8.74
CA ASP A 67 15.59 3.99 9.70
C ASP A 67 14.91 3.94 11.08
N ASP A 68 13.61 3.64 11.15
CA ASP A 68 12.89 3.44 12.42
C ASP A 68 12.86 1.96 12.87
N MET A 69 13.25 1.01 12.01
CA MET A 69 13.35 -0.41 12.36
C MET A 69 14.76 -0.74 12.82
N THR A 70 14.85 -1.29 14.02
CA THR A 70 16.12 -1.87 14.47
C THR A 70 16.40 -3.18 13.71
N ILE A 71 17.67 -3.58 13.63
CA ILE A 71 18.06 -4.91 13.10
C ILE A 71 17.30 -6.04 13.82
N ARG A 72 16.95 -5.82 15.10
CA ARG A 72 16.13 -6.72 15.89
C ARG A 72 14.73 -6.89 15.30
N ASP A 73 14.07 -5.80 14.93
CA ASP A 73 12.71 -5.83 14.34
C ASP A 73 12.71 -6.56 12.99
N TYR A 74 13.78 -6.38 12.21
CA TYR A 74 13.96 -7.13 10.96
C TYR A 74 14.08 -8.63 11.20
N PHE A 75 14.92 -9.06 12.16
CA PHE A 75 15.05 -10.48 12.50
C PHE A 75 13.78 -11.07 13.08
N ALA A 76 13.07 -10.32 13.93
CA ALA A 76 11.79 -10.75 14.49
C ALA A 76 10.75 -10.94 13.39
N ALA A 77 10.62 -10.00 12.44
CA ALA A 77 9.71 -10.13 11.31
C ALA A 77 10.02 -11.39 10.46
N LYS A 78 11.30 -11.67 10.21
CA LYS A 78 11.73 -12.88 9.48
C LYS A 78 11.43 -14.17 10.25
N ALA A 79 11.66 -14.19 11.57
CA ALA A 79 11.31 -15.32 12.42
C ALA A 79 9.80 -15.58 12.42
N MET A 80 9.00 -14.52 12.59
CA MET A 80 7.54 -14.59 12.56
C MET A 80 7.02 -15.14 11.22
N GLN A 81 7.57 -14.67 10.09
CA GLN A 81 7.22 -15.19 8.77
C GLN A 81 7.49 -16.69 8.66
N GLY A 82 8.65 -17.15 9.15
CA GLY A 82 8.99 -18.58 9.18
C GLY A 82 8.03 -19.40 10.03
N ILE A 83 7.73 -18.93 11.24
CA ILE A 83 6.85 -19.61 12.18
C ILE A 83 5.42 -19.72 11.65
N ILE A 84 4.86 -18.66 11.04
CA ILE A 84 3.52 -18.68 10.44
C ILE A 84 3.47 -19.62 9.22
N SER A 85 4.57 -19.70 8.46
CA SER A 85 4.63 -20.54 7.26
C SER A 85 4.74 -22.04 7.58
N SER A 86 5.33 -22.40 8.73
CA SER A 86 5.11 -23.72 9.30
C SER A 86 3.69 -23.78 9.84
N GLU A 87 2.99 -24.90 9.72
CA GLU A 87 1.61 -25.09 10.22
C GLU A 87 1.52 -25.07 11.78
N CYS A 88 2.24 -24.16 12.44
CA CYS A 88 2.24 -23.94 13.87
C CYS A 88 0.95 -23.23 14.26
N ASN A 89 0.09 -23.96 14.98
CA ASN A 89 -1.11 -23.40 15.55
C ASN A 89 -0.76 -22.59 16.82
N TYR A 90 -0.50 -21.30 16.65
CA TYR A 90 -0.34 -20.38 17.79
C TYR A 90 -1.70 -20.07 18.40
N GLY A 91 -1.81 -20.24 19.73
CA GLY A 91 -3.04 -19.95 20.46
C GLY A 91 -3.34 -18.45 20.56
N ALA A 92 -2.30 -17.60 20.58
CA ALA A 92 -2.42 -16.14 20.60
C ALA A 92 -1.29 -15.47 19.79
N PHE A 93 -1.63 -14.40 19.06
CA PHE A 93 -0.64 -13.62 18.31
C PHE A 93 0.40 -12.93 19.20
N SER A 94 0.10 -12.71 20.48
CA SER A 94 1.06 -12.20 21.47
C SER A 94 2.25 -13.12 21.66
N ASP A 95 1.99 -14.43 21.68
CA ASP A 95 3.00 -15.45 21.95
C ASP A 95 3.93 -15.58 20.74
N LEU A 96 3.36 -15.51 19.53
CA LEU A 96 4.11 -15.48 18.28
C LEU A 96 5.07 -14.27 18.21
N ALA A 97 4.59 -13.09 18.61
CA ALA A 97 5.42 -11.89 18.65
C ALA A 97 6.56 -12.04 19.67
N SER A 98 6.27 -12.56 20.86
CA SER A 98 7.27 -12.80 21.91
C SER A 98 8.37 -13.78 21.46
N ASP A 99 7.98 -14.89 20.82
CA ASP A 99 8.92 -15.89 20.32
C ASP A 99 9.79 -15.35 19.19
N ALA A 100 9.20 -14.58 18.28
CA ALA A 100 9.92 -13.93 17.19
C ALA A 100 11.01 -12.95 17.70
N TYR A 101 10.70 -12.13 18.70
CA TYR A 101 11.70 -11.25 19.32
C TYR A 101 12.77 -12.02 20.10
N SER A 102 12.42 -13.15 20.72
CA SER A 102 13.39 -14.01 21.41
C SER A 102 14.40 -14.63 20.45
N ILE A 103 13.95 -15.04 19.25
CA ILE A 103 14.83 -15.51 18.18
C ILE A 103 15.73 -14.37 17.67
N ALA A 104 15.18 -13.18 17.47
CA ALA A 104 15.96 -12.01 17.05
C ALA A 104 17.09 -11.67 18.04
N ASP A 105 16.82 -11.72 19.34
CA ASP A 105 17.81 -11.47 20.39
C ASP A 105 18.91 -12.54 20.38
N ALA A 106 18.56 -13.81 20.15
CA ALA A 106 19.55 -14.89 20.02
C ALA A 106 20.46 -14.69 18.79
N MET A 107 19.92 -14.22 17.66
CA MET A 107 20.70 -13.91 16.46
C MET A 107 21.69 -12.76 16.68
N LEU A 108 21.26 -11.73 17.42
CA LEU A 108 22.14 -10.60 17.76
C LEU A 108 23.28 -11.03 18.69
N ARG A 109 22.99 -11.84 19.72
CA ARG A 109 24.03 -12.39 20.61
C ARG A 109 25.05 -13.25 19.86
N ALA A 110 24.57 -14.16 19.01
CA ALA A 110 25.46 -15.01 18.21
C ALA A 110 26.41 -14.20 17.31
N ARG A 111 25.97 -13.03 16.83
CA ARG A 111 26.79 -12.10 16.06
C ARG A 111 27.87 -11.43 16.92
N GLU A 112 27.57 -11.08 18.16
CA GLU A 112 28.54 -10.45 19.08
C GLU A 112 29.61 -11.44 19.57
N GLU A 113 29.33 -12.74 19.53
CA GLU A 113 30.23 -13.83 19.91
C GLU A 113 31.14 -14.32 18.77
N SER A 114 31.03 -13.75 17.55
CA SER A 114 31.80 -14.12 16.35
C SER A 114 32.85 -13.08 15.97
#